data_AF-A0A3M0JXX6-F1
#
_entry.id   AF-A0A3M0JXX6-F1
#
_cell.length_a   1.000
_cell.length_b   1.000
_cell.length_c   1.000
_cell.angle_alpha   90.00
_cell.angle_beta   90.00
_cell.angle_gamma   90.00
#
_symmetry.space_group_name_H-M   'P 1'
#
loop_
_entity.id
_entity.type
_entity.pdbx_description
1 polymer ?
#
loop_
_entity_poly.entity_id
_entity_poly.type
_entity_poly.pdbx_seq_one_letter_code
_entity_poly.pdbx_strand_id
1 'polypeptide(L)'
;MKTKTQGQRTGDKYHLEPVITLKVGPQEEELEFVVDTGAERTCLLNVPKGYSVNKDTAKVTGAKGEIFTVPVIKDVVIEGETKIWVEDVLLVPKAGSNLLGRDLQVKLGIGVIPEDGKMTAKVLKLGQEDEEKINKEVWAGERNRRGLNIDPVSVTIEREDCPIRVRQYPISLEGWEGLRPVIEGLIKDGTLESCMSPHNTPILPAKKPDGSYRLVQDLREVNKRTRSRYPVVPNPYTLLSKVPPQHQWFSVVDLKDAFWACPLAKESRDIFAFEWEDPKTGKKQQLRWTKLPQGFTESPNLFGQALEKILQAFSTPPRIQIIQYVDIFYYLGKMNLKLEKLQ
;
A
#
# COMPACT_ATOMS: atom_id res chain seq x y z
N MET A 1 -0.23 -14.05 2.91
CA MET A 1 1.23 -14.14 3.14
C MET A 1 1.94 -14.40 1.83
N LYS A 2 2.64 -13.42 1.24
CA LYS A 2 3.51 -13.65 0.05
C LYS A 2 4.94 -13.95 0.53
N THR A 3 5.50 -15.10 0.19
CA THR A 3 6.93 -15.44 0.41
C THR A 3 7.60 -15.75 -0.92
N LYS A 4 8.77 -15.15 -1.19
CA LYS A 4 9.53 -15.37 -2.43
C LYS A 4 10.33 -16.66 -2.35
N THR A 5 10.02 -17.59 -3.25
CA THR A 5 10.91 -18.69 -3.64
C THR A 5 11.67 -18.29 -4.89
N GLN A 6 12.99 -18.12 -4.79
CA GLN A 6 13.84 -17.79 -5.94
C GLN A 6 13.87 -18.93 -6.96
N GLY A 7 13.67 -18.58 -8.24
CA GLY A 7 14.08 -19.41 -9.36
C GLY A 7 15.53 -19.09 -9.73
N GLN A 8 16.30 -20.12 -10.10
CA GLN A 8 17.66 -19.99 -10.62
C GLN A 8 17.70 -18.96 -11.77
N ARG A 9 18.48 -17.90 -11.59
CA ARG A 9 18.94 -17.02 -12.67
C ARG A 9 20.46 -17.08 -12.72
N THR A 10 20.97 -17.66 -13.80
CA THR A 10 22.35 -17.56 -14.24
C THR A 10 22.60 -16.17 -14.83
N GLY A 11 23.76 -15.57 -14.52
CA GLY A 11 24.33 -14.46 -15.31
C GLY A 11 24.46 -13.11 -14.60
N ASP A 12 25.58 -12.94 -13.91
CA ASP A 12 26.41 -11.75 -13.67
C ASP A 12 25.86 -10.43 -13.09
N LYS A 13 26.50 -10.09 -11.95
CA LYS A 13 26.95 -8.77 -11.47
C LYS A 13 25.87 -7.71 -11.25
N TYR A 14 25.47 -7.51 -9.98
CA TYR A 14 25.21 -6.21 -9.30
C TYR A 14 24.22 -6.28 -8.11
N HIS A 15 23.69 -7.44 -7.73
CA HIS A 15 22.83 -7.54 -6.53
C HIS A 15 23.26 -8.70 -5.64
N LEU A 16 24.16 -8.43 -4.70
CA LEU A 16 24.21 -9.24 -3.48
C LEU A 16 22.93 -8.89 -2.71
N GLU A 17 22.10 -9.88 -2.43
CA GLU A 17 20.93 -9.67 -1.57
C GLU A 17 21.42 -9.28 -0.16
N PRO A 18 20.71 -8.37 0.54
CA PRO A 18 21.11 -7.96 1.87
C PRO A 18 20.96 -9.14 2.83
N VAL A 19 22.08 -9.65 3.34
CA VAL A 19 22.13 -10.78 4.26
C VAL A 19 22.57 -10.36 5.65
N ILE A 20 22.05 -11.06 6.67
CA ILE A 20 22.48 -10.94 8.06
C ILE A 20 22.61 -12.33 8.69
N THR A 21 23.60 -12.52 9.55
CA THR A 21 23.78 -13.75 10.32
C THR A 21 23.20 -13.56 11.71
N LEU A 22 22.32 -14.48 12.12
CA LEU A 22 21.70 -14.49 13.45
C LEU A 22 21.95 -15.84 14.12
N LYS A 23 22.06 -15.84 15.45
CA LYS A 23 22.13 -17.06 16.24
C LYS A 23 20.73 -17.59 16.48
N VAL A 24 20.52 -18.87 16.21
CA VAL A 24 19.20 -19.50 16.30
C VAL A 24 19.27 -20.69 17.25
N GLY A 25 18.39 -20.66 18.23
CA GLY A 25 18.13 -21.75 19.15
C GLY A 25 19.11 -21.89 20.31
N PRO A 26 18.87 -22.89 21.18
CA PRO A 26 19.62 -23.09 22.41
C PRO A 26 21.08 -23.51 22.17
N GLN A 27 21.42 -23.90 20.95
CA GLN A 27 22.79 -24.27 20.55
C GLN A 27 23.51 -23.13 19.83
N GLU A 28 22.93 -21.93 19.78
CA GLU A 28 23.50 -20.75 19.12
C GLU A 28 23.93 -21.02 17.67
N GLU A 29 23.10 -21.73 16.91
CA GLU A 29 23.42 -22.06 15.51
C GLU A 29 23.39 -20.78 14.67
N GLU A 30 24.52 -20.42 14.07
CA GLU A 30 24.61 -19.25 13.18
C GLU A 30 23.96 -19.57 11.83
N LEU A 31 22.85 -18.88 11.55
CA LEU A 31 22.11 -18.99 10.30
C LEU A 31 22.15 -17.66 9.55
N GLU A 32 22.47 -17.73 8.26
CA GLU A 32 22.38 -16.59 7.35
C GLU A 32 20.92 -16.41 6.88
N PHE A 33 20.44 -15.18 6.93
CA PHE A 33 19.12 -14.78 6.46
C PHE A 33 19.23 -13.70 5.40
N VAL A 34 18.49 -13.88 4.30
CA VAL A 34 18.19 -12.80 3.37
C VAL A 34 17.11 -11.90 3.99
N VAL A 35 17.39 -10.61 4.12
CA VAL A 35 16.44 -9.62 4.63
C VAL A 35 15.45 -9.24 3.53
N ASP A 36 14.27 -9.87 3.54
CA ASP A 36 13.24 -9.66 2.53
C ASP A 36 12.14 -8.74 3.09
N THR A 37 12.19 -7.46 2.72
CA THR A 37 11.17 -6.46 3.11
C THR A 37 9.77 -6.78 2.54
N GLY A 38 9.68 -7.66 1.54
CA GLY A 38 8.42 -8.14 0.97
C GLY A 38 7.84 -9.37 1.68
N ALA A 39 8.64 -10.08 2.48
CA ALA A 39 8.19 -11.24 3.24
C ALA A 39 7.49 -10.79 4.53
N GLU A 40 6.28 -11.30 4.76
CA GLU A 40 5.51 -10.99 5.97
C GLU A 40 6.01 -11.79 7.19
N ARG A 41 6.49 -13.01 6.96
CA ARG A 41 6.93 -13.94 8.01
C ARG A 41 8.35 -14.42 7.75
N THR A 42 9.08 -14.66 8.83
CA THR A 42 10.40 -15.29 8.80
C THR A 42 10.25 -16.77 8.48
N CYS A 43 11.15 -17.30 7.64
CA CYS A 43 11.18 -18.72 7.33
C CYS A 43 12.60 -19.30 7.34
N LEU A 44 12.65 -20.58 7.68
CA LEU A 44 13.85 -21.40 7.71
C LEU A 44 13.75 -22.51 6.69
N LEU A 45 14.90 -22.87 6.09
CA LEU A 45 15.01 -24.02 5.19
C LEU A 45 14.97 -25.34 5.93
N ASN A 46 15.64 -25.37 7.08
CA ASN A 46 15.84 -26.57 7.89
C ASN A 46 15.38 -26.31 9.33
N VAL A 47 15.11 -27.39 10.05
CA VAL A 47 14.82 -27.33 11.47
C VAL A 47 16.12 -26.98 12.21
N PRO A 48 16.18 -25.88 12.98
CA PRO A 48 17.37 -25.54 13.75
C PRO A 48 17.69 -26.60 14.79
N LYS A 49 18.95 -26.72 15.17
CA LYS A 49 19.36 -27.69 16.19
C LYS A 49 18.66 -27.42 17.52
N GLY A 50 18.14 -28.48 18.13
CA GLY A 50 17.38 -28.41 19.40
C GLY A 50 15.88 -28.15 19.23
N TYR A 51 15.38 -27.97 18.00
CA TYR A 51 13.96 -27.87 17.71
C TYR A 51 13.41 -29.12 17.04
N SER A 52 12.10 -29.32 17.17
CA SER A 52 11.33 -30.31 16.44
C SER A 52 10.12 -29.66 15.80
N VAL A 53 9.64 -30.27 14.71
CA VAL A 53 8.48 -29.78 13.98
C VAL A 53 7.21 -30.26 14.69
N ASN A 54 6.40 -29.33 15.16
CA ASN A 54 5.08 -29.64 15.72
C ASN A 54 4.06 -29.95 14.61
N LYS A 55 2.87 -30.43 14.99
CA LYS A 55 1.75 -30.66 14.05
C LYS A 55 1.14 -29.36 13.48
N ASP A 56 1.55 -28.22 14.01
CA ASP A 56 1.03 -26.92 13.60
C ASP A 56 1.50 -26.56 12.20
N THR A 57 0.58 -26.03 11.41
CA THR A 57 0.83 -25.66 10.03
C THR A 57 0.23 -24.29 9.71
N ALA A 58 0.85 -23.60 8.76
CA ALA A 58 0.38 -22.31 8.26
C ALA A 58 0.16 -22.39 6.74
N LYS A 59 -0.90 -21.73 6.27
CA LYS A 59 -1.11 -21.50 4.83
C LYS A 59 -0.28 -20.31 4.39
N VAL A 60 0.58 -20.51 3.40
CA VAL A 60 1.44 -19.49 2.82
C VAL A 60 1.15 -19.34 1.33
N THR A 61 1.36 -18.15 0.79
CA THR A 61 1.27 -17.85 -0.64
C THR A 61 2.70 -17.62 -1.14
N GLY A 62 3.15 -18.39 -2.12
CA GLY A 62 4.45 -18.15 -2.76
C GLY A 62 4.43 -16.87 -3.60
N ALA A 63 5.60 -16.40 -4.04
CA ALA A 63 5.70 -15.21 -4.89
C ALA A 63 5.02 -15.34 -6.25
N LYS A 64 4.82 -16.58 -6.73
CA LYS A 64 4.02 -16.89 -7.93
C LYS A 64 2.51 -16.86 -7.68
N GLY A 65 2.07 -16.58 -6.45
CA GLY A 65 0.65 -16.57 -6.07
C GLY A 65 0.10 -17.94 -5.67
N GLU A 66 0.90 -19.00 -5.73
CA GLU A 66 0.50 -20.37 -5.35
C GLU A 66 0.31 -20.49 -3.84
N ILE A 67 -0.79 -21.08 -3.39
CA ILE A 67 -1.05 -21.32 -1.97
C ILE A 67 -0.61 -22.73 -1.62
N PHE A 68 0.19 -22.86 -0.57
CA PHE A 68 0.61 -24.15 -0.02
C PHE A 68 0.68 -24.10 1.50
N THR A 69 0.70 -25.27 2.14
CA THR A 69 0.75 -25.40 3.60
C THR A 69 2.16 -25.78 4.03
N VAL A 70 2.68 -25.11 5.05
CA VAL A 70 4.02 -25.37 5.61
C VAL A 70 3.95 -25.60 7.11
N PRO A 71 4.86 -26.40 7.69
CA PRO A 71 4.95 -26.55 9.14
C PRO A 71 5.40 -25.26 9.84
N VAL A 72 5.01 -25.12 11.10
CA VAL A 72 5.44 -24.03 11.99
C VAL A 72 6.34 -24.61 13.08
N ILE A 73 7.51 -24.00 13.28
CA ILE A 73 8.38 -24.27 14.42
C ILE A 73 8.07 -23.20 15.47
N LYS A 74 7.65 -23.65 16.66
CA LYS A 74 7.22 -22.76 17.74
C LYS A 74 8.37 -22.31 18.62
N ASP A 75 8.20 -21.13 19.19
CA ASP A 75 9.07 -20.58 20.23
C ASP A 75 10.57 -20.63 19.84
N VAL A 76 10.86 -20.28 18.59
CA VAL A 76 12.24 -20.25 18.10
C VAL A 76 12.94 -19.04 18.70
N VAL A 77 14.00 -19.30 19.46
CA VAL A 77 14.87 -18.28 20.03
C VAL A 77 15.79 -17.79 18.92
N ILE A 78 15.76 -16.49 18.65
CA ILE A 78 16.58 -15.84 17.65
C ILE A 78 17.29 -14.68 18.34
N GLU A 79 18.61 -14.76 18.36
CA GLU A 79 19.49 -13.79 18.95
C GLU A 79 20.17 -12.97 17.85
N GLY A 80 19.86 -11.67 17.83
CA GLY A 80 20.62 -10.67 17.10
C GLY A 80 21.60 -9.94 18.02
N GLU A 81 22.45 -9.09 17.44
CA GLU A 81 23.54 -8.41 18.17
C GLU A 81 23.10 -7.63 19.42
N THR A 82 21.85 -7.15 19.45
CA THR A 82 21.34 -6.29 20.52
C THR A 82 20.13 -6.86 21.26
N LYS A 83 19.49 -7.91 20.73
CA LYS A 83 18.21 -8.41 21.22
C LYS A 83 18.06 -9.91 21.00
N ILE A 84 17.48 -10.57 21.99
CA ILE A 84 16.99 -11.95 21.89
C ILE A 84 15.47 -11.88 21.74
N TRP A 85 14.92 -12.63 20.79
CA TRP A 85 13.50 -12.71 20.55
C TRP A 85 13.02 -14.16 20.43
N VAL A 86 11.79 -14.43 20.85
CA VAL A 86 11.14 -15.73 20.72
C VAL A 86 9.92 -15.59 19.83
N GLU A 87 9.85 -16.38 18.75
CA GLU A 87 8.75 -16.28 17.77
C GLU A 87 8.50 -17.60 17.04
N ASP A 88 7.28 -17.75 16.51
CA ASP A 88 6.91 -18.84 15.63
C ASP A 88 7.45 -18.60 14.20
N VAL A 89 8.26 -19.55 13.71
CA VAL A 89 8.94 -19.45 12.40
C VAL A 89 8.42 -20.52 11.45
N LEU A 90 8.33 -20.18 10.15
CA LEU A 90 7.85 -21.10 9.13
C LEU A 90 8.97 -22.01 8.62
N LEU A 91 8.73 -23.31 8.52
CA LEU A 91 9.65 -24.24 7.87
C LEU A 91 9.31 -24.35 6.39
N VAL A 92 10.12 -23.75 5.53
CA VAL A 92 9.89 -23.72 4.08
C VAL A 92 11.11 -24.31 3.37
N PRO A 93 11.28 -25.65 3.31
CA PRO A 93 12.47 -26.27 2.71
C PRO A 93 12.60 -26.01 1.20
N LYS A 94 11.49 -25.63 0.56
CA LYS A 94 11.45 -25.26 -0.85
C LYS A 94 11.95 -23.83 -1.10
N ALA A 95 12.17 -23.01 -0.06
CA ALA A 95 12.74 -21.68 -0.21
C ALA A 95 14.19 -21.78 -0.71
N GLY A 96 14.67 -20.74 -1.41
CA GLY A 96 16.05 -20.71 -1.90
C GLY A 96 17.08 -20.31 -0.83
N SER A 97 16.60 -19.67 0.25
CA SER A 97 17.37 -19.13 1.37
C SER A 97 16.48 -19.04 2.61
N ASN A 98 17.08 -18.91 3.81
CA ASN A 98 16.32 -18.46 4.98
C ASN A 98 15.93 -17.00 4.76
N LEU A 99 14.68 -16.64 5.07
CA LEU A 99 14.18 -15.28 4.90
C LEU A 99 13.91 -14.67 6.26
N LEU A 100 14.47 -13.50 6.52
CA LEU A 100 14.07 -12.67 7.65
C LEU A 100 12.89 -11.82 7.18
N GLY A 101 11.69 -12.11 7.70
CA GLY A 101 10.46 -11.39 7.36
C GLY A 101 10.25 -10.14 8.21
N ARG A 102 9.23 -9.35 7.86
CA ARG A 102 8.87 -8.13 8.60
C ARG A 102 8.55 -8.39 10.07
N ASP A 103 8.00 -9.58 10.39
CA ASP A 103 7.71 -10.02 11.75
C ASP A 103 8.92 -9.91 12.69
N LEU A 104 10.12 -10.29 12.23
CA LEU A 104 11.35 -10.20 13.04
C LEU A 104 12.22 -8.99 12.69
N GLN A 105 12.18 -8.47 11.46
CA GLN A 105 12.90 -7.25 11.08
C GLN A 105 12.55 -6.11 12.04
N VAL A 106 11.26 -5.88 12.33
CA VAL A 106 10.85 -4.79 13.24
C VAL A 106 11.32 -5.05 14.68
N LYS A 107 11.22 -6.30 15.15
CA LYS A 107 11.50 -6.66 16.55
C LYS A 107 12.98 -6.61 16.87
N LEU A 108 13.80 -7.19 15.99
CA LEU A 108 15.26 -7.17 16.07
C LEU A 108 15.84 -5.82 15.62
N GLY A 109 15.00 -4.92 15.10
CA GLY A 109 15.43 -3.66 14.53
C GLY A 109 16.38 -3.88 13.36
N ILE A 110 16.14 -4.83 12.48
CA ILE A 110 16.97 -5.09 11.29
C ILE A 110 16.27 -4.49 10.09
N GLY A 111 17.02 -3.76 9.26
CA GLY A 111 16.52 -3.23 8.00
C GLY A 111 17.63 -3.12 6.97
N VAL A 112 17.24 -2.68 5.77
CA VAL A 112 18.14 -2.62 4.62
C VAL A 112 18.50 -1.18 4.31
N ILE A 113 19.79 -0.87 4.24
CA ILE A 113 20.31 0.45 3.90
C ILE A 113 21.21 0.40 2.65
N PRO A 114 21.20 1.44 1.81
CA PRO A 114 22.11 1.55 0.68
C PRO A 114 23.51 2.01 1.16
N GLU A 115 24.54 1.23 0.84
CA GLU A 115 25.94 1.51 1.16
C GLU A 115 26.82 1.14 -0.05
N ASP A 116 27.66 2.07 -0.51
CA ASP A 116 28.56 1.89 -1.67
C ASP A 116 27.88 1.32 -2.94
N GLY A 117 26.66 1.77 -3.21
CA GLY A 117 25.87 1.34 -4.38
C GLY A 117 25.27 -0.08 -4.26
N LYS A 118 25.29 -0.67 -3.05
CA LYS A 118 24.68 -1.97 -2.74
C LYS A 118 23.69 -1.85 -1.59
N MET A 119 22.74 -2.77 -1.51
CA MET A 119 21.83 -2.88 -0.38
C MET A 119 22.45 -3.78 0.69
N THR A 120 22.55 -3.28 1.91
CA THR A 120 23.17 -3.98 3.06
C THR A 120 22.18 -4.08 4.20
N ALA A 121 22.12 -5.23 4.87
CA ALA A 121 21.34 -5.38 6.09
C ALA A 121 22.11 -4.79 7.27
N LYS A 122 21.47 -3.94 8.08
CA LYS A 122 22.04 -3.45 9.34
C LYS A 122 20.98 -3.43 10.42
N VAL A 123 21.43 -3.55 11.67
CA VAL A 123 20.60 -3.29 12.85
C VAL A 123 20.30 -1.78 12.89
N LEU A 124 19.08 -1.42 12.51
CA LEU A 124 18.45 -0.12 12.66
C LEU A 124 18.03 0.13 14.11
N LYS A 125 18.27 1.35 14.59
CA LYS A 125 17.88 1.80 15.94
C LYS A 125 16.37 2.00 16.13
N LEU A 126 15.54 1.86 15.10
CA LEU A 126 14.08 1.99 15.22
C LEU A 126 13.53 0.72 15.87
N GLY A 127 13.13 0.83 17.13
CA GLY A 127 12.53 -0.27 17.90
C GLY A 127 11.03 -0.10 18.13
N GLN A 128 10.43 -1.07 18.82
CA GLN A 128 9.01 -1.04 19.23
C GLN A 128 8.65 0.24 20.03
N GLU A 129 9.57 0.74 20.85
CA GLU A 129 9.39 2.00 21.60
C GLU A 129 9.26 3.23 20.70
N ASP A 130 9.82 3.20 19.50
CA ASP A 130 9.70 4.31 18.54
C ASP A 130 8.40 4.22 17.74
N GLU A 131 7.88 3.01 17.52
CA GLU A 131 6.56 2.79 16.92
C GLU A 131 5.44 3.29 17.85
N GLU A 132 5.58 3.11 19.16
CA GLU A 132 4.63 3.64 20.15
C GLU A 132 4.55 5.17 20.18
N LYS A 133 5.60 5.86 19.72
CA LYS A 133 5.64 7.33 19.60
C LYS A 133 4.92 7.85 18.35
N ILE A 134 4.61 6.99 17.39
CA ILE A 134 3.88 7.39 16.18
C ILE A 134 2.41 7.63 16.55
N ASN A 135 1.89 8.80 16.18
CA ASN A 135 0.49 9.13 16.40
C ASN A 135 -0.40 8.09 15.70
N LYS A 136 -1.15 7.30 16.48
CA LYS A 136 -2.02 6.23 15.98
C LYS A 136 -3.14 6.73 15.06
N GLU A 137 -3.46 8.02 15.09
CA GLU A 137 -4.46 8.62 14.20
C GLU A 137 -4.01 8.75 12.75
N VAL A 138 -2.69 8.74 12.47
CA VAL A 138 -2.14 8.90 11.11
C VAL A 138 -2.31 7.65 10.25
N TRP A 139 -2.49 6.49 10.89
CA TRP A 139 -2.67 5.22 10.19
C TRP A 139 -4.14 5.01 9.81
N ALA A 140 -4.37 4.56 8.59
CA ALA A 140 -5.70 4.34 8.06
C ALA A 140 -6.42 3.19 8.81
N GLY A 141 -7.34 3.55 9.71
CA GLY A 141 -8.25 2.63 10.39
C GLY A 141 -9.71 2.81 9.96
N GLU A 142 -10.61 1.95 10.46
CA GLU A 142 -12.05 2.02 10.16
C GLU A 142 -12.70 3.35 10.58
N ARG A 143 -12.16 4.02 11.60
CA ARG A 143 -12.71 5.27 12.16
C ARG A 143 -12.01 6.55 11.69
N ASN A 144 -10.90 6.44 10.96
CA ASN A 144 -10.02 7.58 10.63
C ASN A 144 -9.97 7.89 9.12
N ARG A 145 -11.05 7.61 8.36
CA ARG A 145 -11.17 8.00 6.94
C ARG A 145 -11.60 9.47 6.80
N ARG A 146 -10.80 10.40 7.32
CA ARG A 146 -11.05 11.84 7.13
C ARG A 146 -10.55 12.28 5.76
N GLY A 147 -11.25 13.22 5.14
CA GLY A 147 -10.80 13.87 3.91
C GLY A 147 -9.69 14.90 4.19
N LEU A 148 -8.98 15.32 3.15
CA LEU A 148 -8.09 16.47 3.19
C LEU A 148 -8.91 17.73 3.52
N ASN A 149 -8.34 18.60 4.35
CA ASN A 149 -8.91 19.92 4.63
C ASN A 149 -8.56 20.88 3.48
N ILE A 150 -9.24 20.74 2.35
CA ILE A 150 -9.07 21.55 1.14
C ILE A 150 -10.44 21.99 0.61
N ASP A 151 -10.43 23.04 -0.20
CA ASP A 151 -11.61 23.42 -0.96
C ASP A 151 -12.05 22.29 -1.90
N PRO A 152 -13.36 22.03 -2.05
CA PRO A 152 -13.87 21.03 -2.97
C PRO A 152 -13.37 21.23 -4.39
N VAL A 153 -12.95 20.14 -5.02
CA VAL A 153 -12.39 20.15 -6.37
C VAL A 153 -13.51 20.23 -7.40
N SER A 154 -13.46 21.26 -8.25
CA SER A 154 -14.37 21.40 -9.39
C SER A 154 -13.79 20.78 -10.66
N VAL A 155 -14.65 20.05 -11.38
CA VAL A 155 -14.39 19.41 -12.67
C VAL A 155 -15.33 20.00 -13.72
N THR A 156 -14.77 20.31 -14.88
CA THR A 156 -15.50 20.86 -16.03
C THR A 156 -15.38 19.91 -17.21
N ILE A 157 -16.49 19.66 -17.89
CA ILE A 157 -16.54 18.89 -19.13
C ILE A 157 -16.91 19.81 -20.29
N GLU A 158 -16.47 19.46 -21.49
CA GLU A 158 -16.94 20.04 -22.73
C GLU A 158 -18.38 19.60 -23.01
N ARG A 159 -19.18 20.51 -23.58
CA ARG A 159 -20.60 20.28 -23.91
C ARG A 159 -21.43 19.87 -22.70
N GLU A 160 -21.46 20.71 -21.67
CA GLU A 160 -22.26 20.51 -20.45
C GLU A 160 -23.76 20.37 -20.74
N ASP A 161 -24.22 20.94 -21.86
CA ASP A 161 -25.58 20.83 -22.39
C ASP A 161 -25.93 19.42 -22.91
N CYS A 162 -24.93 18.56 -23.14
CA CYS A 162 -25.10 17.20 -23.65
C CYS A 162 -24.74 16.16 -22.58
N PRO A 163 -25.73 15.56 -21.89
CA PRO A 163 -25.46 14.58 -20.85
C PRO A 163 -24.75 13.34 -21.37
N ILE A 164 -23.90 12.76 -20.53
CA ILE A 164 -23.20 11.49 -20.81
C ILE A 164 -24.13 10.38 -20.34
N ARG A 165 -24.73 9.62 -21.26
CA ARG A 165 -25.68 8.55 -20.93
C ARG A 165 -25.22 7.22 -21.51
N VAL A 166 -24.44 6.49 -20.73
CA VAL A 166 -24.01 5.13 -21.06
C VAL A 166 -24.79 4.15 -20.19
N ARG A 167 -25.42 3.16 -20.81
CA ARG A 167 -26.21 2.14 -20.09
C ARG A 167 -25.31 1.23 -19.26
N GLN A 168 -25.83 0.78 -18.12
CA GLN A 168 -25.16 -0.24 -17.30
C GLN A 168 -24.95 -1.52 -18.14
N TYR A 169 -23.72 -2.04 -18.13
CA TYR A 169 -23.40 -3.32 -18.75
C TYR A 169 -24.01 -4.47 -17.94
N PRO A 170 -24.34 -5.61 -18.58
CA PRO A 170 -24.74 -6.81 -17.85
C PRO A 170 -23.67 -7.21 -16.83
N ILE A 171 -24.07 -7.36 -15.56
CA ILE A 171 -23.23 -7.84 -14.47
C ILE A 171 -23.82 -9.16 -13.97
N SER A 172 -22.97 -10.15 -13.68
CA SER A 172 -23.38 -11.42 -13.10
C SER A 172 -23.93 -11.25 -11.68
N LEU A 173 -24.76 -12.20 -11.22
CA LEU A 173 -25.27 -12.18 -9.85
C LEU A 173 -24.13 -12.15 -8.81
N GLU A 174 -23.09 -12.97 -9.01
CA GLU A 174 -21.88 -12.98 -8.16
C GLU A 174 -21.23 -11.59 -8.11
N GLY A 175 -21.18 -10.89 -9.24
CA GLY A 175 -20.63 -9.54 -9.33
C GLY A 175 -21.45 -8.52 -8.54
N TRP A 176 -22.78 -8.57 -8.64
CA TRP A 176 -23.67 -7.71 -7.85
C TRP A 176 -23.56 -8.00 -6.35
N GLU A 177 -23.57 -9.26 -5.95
CA GLU A 177 -23.40 -9.67 -4.55
C GLU A 177 -22.05 -9.26 -4.00
N GLY A 178 -20.99 -9.38 -4.81
CA GLY A 178 -19.64 -8.94 -4.45
C GLY A 178 -19.50 -7.42 -4.27
N LEU A 179 -20.20 -6.63 -5.09
CA LEU A 179 -20.17 -5.17 -4.99
C LEU A 179 -21.04 -4.61 -3.86
N ARG A 180 -22.07 -5.35 -3.43
CA ARG A 180 -22.98 -4.90 -2.37
C ARG A 180 -22.26 -4.38 -1.11
N PRO A 181 -21.38 -5.15 -0.43
CA PRO A 181 -20.71 -4.65 0.78
C PRO A 181 -19.79 -3.46 0.49
N VAL A 182 -19.25 -3.35 -0.73
CA VAL A 182 -18.42 -2.21 -1.16
C VAL A 182 -19.27 -0.95 -1.27
N ILE A 183 -20.42 -1.03 -1.94
CA ILE A 183 -21.35 0.10 -2.12
C ILE A 183 -21.94 0.54 -0.78
N GLU A 184 -22.39 -0.40 0.06
CA GLU A 184 -22.92 -0.11 1.40
C GLU A 184 -21.86 0.61 2.26
N GLY A 185 -20.60 0.16 2.22
CA GLY A 185 -19.49 0.82 2.90
C GLY A 185 -19.22 2.23 2.38
N LEU A 186 -19.21 2.42 1.06
CA LEU A 186 -18.99 3.73 0.45
C LEU A 186 -20.11 4.74 0.74
N ILE A 187 -21.38 4.28 0.82
CA ILE A 187 -22.51 5.12 1.23
C ILE A 187 -22.38 5.48 2.71
N LYS A 188 -22.07 4.50 3.57
CA LYS A 188 -21.86 4.74 5.01
C LYS A 188 -20.75 5.75 5.29
N ASP A 189 -19.67 5.69 4.50
CA ASP A 189 -18.54 6.62 4.59
C ASP A 189 -18.81 7.98 3.94
N GLY A 190 -20.01 8.20 3.39
CA GLY A 190 -20.40 9.41 2.68
C GLY A 190 -19.62 9.65 1.40
N THR A 191 -18.96 8.63 0.85
CA THR A 191 -18.19 8.69 -0.41
C THR A 191 -19.10 8.53 -1.64
N LEU A 192 -20.23 7.86 -1.45
CA LEU A 192 -21.34 7.81 -2.40
C LEU A 192 -22.60 8.42 -1.78
N GLU A 193 -23.39 9.09 -2.60
CA GLU A 193 -24.72 9.58 -2.22
C GLU A 193 -25.75 9.27 -3.32
N SER A 194 -27.01 9.13 -2.92
CA SER A 194 -28.12 8.96 -3.87
C SER A 194 -28.36 10.24 -4.66
N CYS A 195 -28.71 10.10 -5.94
CA CYS A 195 -28.92 11.23 -6.83
C CYS A 195 -29.92 10.90 -7.96
N MET A 196 -30.24 11.93 -8.74
CA MET A 196 -31.01 11.85 -9.98
C MET A 196 -30.27 12.66 -11.05
N SER A 197 -29.14 12.11 -11.51
CA SER A 197 -28.25 12.82 -12.44
C SER A 197 -28.74 12.66 -13.88
N PRO A 198 -28.60 13.70 -14.73
CA PRO A 198 -28.81 13.53 -16.17
C PRO A 198 -27.73 12.66 -16.84
N HIS A 199 -26.60 12.43 -16.15
CA HIS A 199 -25.51 11.57 -16.59
C HIS A 199 -25.63 10.15 -16.02
N ASN A 200 -25.02 9.20 -16.70
CA ASN A 200 -24.82 7.83 -16.24
C ASN A 200 -23.61 7.21 -16.93
N THR A 201 -22.77 6.52 -16.17
CA THR A 201 -21.69 5.66 -16.68
C THR A 201 -21.75 4.29 -16.02
N PRO A 202 -21.35 3.21 -16.70
CA PRO A 202 -21.50 1.87 -16.16
C PRO A 202 -20.41 1.57 -15.13
N ILE A 203 -20.75 0.69 -14.18
CA ILE A 203 -19.81 0.09 -13.24
C ILE A 203 -19.51 -1.36 -13.61
N LEU A 204 -18.37 -1.86 -13.13
CA LEU A 204 -17.91 -3.22 -13.31
C LEU A 204 -17.36 -3.77 -11.97
N PRO A 205 -17.66 -5.04 -11.64
CA PRO A 205 -17.00 -5.74 -10.55
C PRO A 205 -15.61 -6.22 -10.98
N ALA A 206 -14.57 -5.81 -10.27
CA ALA A 206 -13.22 -6.34 -10.44
C ALA A 206 -12.86 -7.24 -9.24
N LYS A 207 -12.65 -8.53 -9.49
CA LYS A 207 -12.26 -9.50 -8.47
C LYS A 207 -10.76 -9.35 -8.16
N LYS A 208 -10.42 -9.19 -6.89
CA LYS A 208 -9.04 -9.16 -6.40
C LYS A 208 -8.49 -10.58 -6.20
N PRO A 209 -7.16 -10.76 -6.13
CA PRO A 209 -6.55 -12.06 -5.86
C PRO A 209 -6.97 -12.70 -4.53
N ASP A 210 -7.40 -11.90 -3.55
CA ASP A 210 -7.91 -12.35 -2.25
C ASP A 210 -9.39 -12.79 -2.30
N GLY A 211 -10.03 -12.73 -3.47
CA GLY A 211 -11.44 -13.07 -3.68
C GLY A 211 -12.42 -11.94 -3.39
N SER A 212 -11.96 -10.83 -2.79
CA SER A 212 -12.81 -9.65 -2.57
C SER A 212 -13.07 -8.88 -3.88
N TYR A 213 -14.14 -8.07 -3.89
CA TYR A 213 -14.52 -7.28 -5.06
C TYR A 213 -14.12 -5.82 -4.91
N ARG A 214 -13.85 -5.17 -6.04
CA ARG A 214 -13.63 -3.74 -6.18
C ARG A 214 -14.62 -3.17 -7.18
N LEU A 215 -15.20 -2.02 -6.84
CA LEU A 215 -15.98 -1.21 -7.76
C LEU A 215 -15.06 -0.51 -8.74
N VAL A 216 -15.30 -0.71 -10.04
CA VAL A 216 -14.64 0.04 -11.12
C VAL A 216 -15.71 0.76 -11.92
N GLN A 217 -15.63 2.07 -12.04
CA GLN A 217 -16.52 2.83 -12.92
C GLN A 217 -15.82 3.10 -14.24
N ASP A 218 -16.52 2.85 -15.34
CA ASP A 218 -16.00 3.15 -16.67
C ASP A 218 -16.21 4.63 -17.01
N LEU A 219 -15.19 5.43 -16.70
CA LEU A 219 -15.20 6.87 -16.92
C LEU A 219 -14.66 7.27 -18.30
N ARG A 220 -14.52 6.36 -19.27
CA ARG A 220 -13.95 6.69 -20.59
C ARG A 220 -14.69 7.83 -21.29
N GLU A 221 -16.03 7.82 -21.28
CA GLU A 221 -16.83 8.88 -21.91
C GLU A 221 -16.77 10.21 -21.14
N VAL A 222 -16.61 10.17 -19.81
CA VAL A 222 -16.34 11.36 -19.00
C VAL A 222 -14.97 11.93 -19.31
N ASN A 223 -13.95 11.08 -19.32
CA ASN A 223 -12.56 11.46 -19.59
C ASN A 223 -12.41 12.10 -20.98
N LYS A 224 -13.08 11.56 -22.02
CA LYS A 224 -13.07 12.13 -23.38
C LYS A 224 -13.60 13.56 -23.46
N ARG A 225 -14.56 13.92 -22.60
CA ARG A 225 -15.17 15.25 -22.55
C ARG A 225 -14.54 16.12 -21.47
N THR A 226 -13.61 15.62 -20.67
CA THR A 226 -13.03 16.41 -19.59
C THR A 226 -12.08 17.44 -20.18
N ARG A 227 -12.19 18.70 -19.73
CA ARG A 227 -11.19 19.72 -20.06
C ARG A 227 -9.92 19.44 -19.25
N SER A 228 -8.97 18.76 -19.88
CA SER A 228 -7.70 18.39 -19.23
C SER A 228 -6.87 19.62 -18.86
N ARG A 229 -6.28 19.58 -17.66
CA ARG A 229 -5.25 20.55 -17.26
C ARG A 229 -3.89 20.02 -17.70
N TYR A 230 -2.92 20.91 -17.84
CA TYR A 230 -1.55 20.46 -18.07
C TYR A 230 -1.07 19.62 -16.87
N PRO A 231 -0.54 18.41 -17.08
CA PRO A 231 -0.09 17.56 -15.97
C PRO A 231 1.17 18.15 -15.35
N VAL A 232 1.14 18.41 -14.05
CA VAL A 232 2.29 18.97 -13.31
C VAL A 232 3.05 17.89 -12.52
N VAL A 233 2.57 16.64 -12.53
CA VAL A 233 3.20 15.53 -11.80
C VAL A 233 4.55 15.18 -12.46
N PRO A 234 5.69 15.37 -11.76
CA PRO A 234 7.00 15.08 -12.31
C PRO A 234 7.22 13.57 -12.47
N ASN A 235 7.99 13.19 -13.50
CA ASN A 235 8.41 11.81 -13.71
C ASN A 235 9.22 11.31 -12.49
N PRO A 236 9.04 10.05 -12.03
CA PRO A 236 9.84 9.45 -10.97
C PRO A 236 11.36 9.68 -11.08
N TYR A 237 11.94 9.59 -12.27
CA TYR A 237 13.38 9.83 -12.47
C TYR A 237 13.79 11.28 -12.16
N THR A 238 12.94 12.24 -12.54
CA THR A 238 13.15 13.67 -12.24
C THR A 238 12.96 13.98 -10.76
N LEU A 239 12.13 13.23 -10.06
CA LEU A 239 12.00 13.34 -8.60
C LEU A 239 13.21 12.75 -7.89
N LEU A 240 13.64 11.56 -8.30
CA LEU A 240 14.77 10.87 -7.69
C LEU A 240 16.10 11.61 -7.92
N SER A 241 16.26 12.31 -9.04
CA SER A 241 17.45 13.15 -9.25
C SER A 241 17.56 14.33 -8.29
N LYS A 242 16.46 14.72 -7.63
CA LYS A 242 16.45 15.76 -6.59
C LYS A 242 16.89 15.24 -5.23
N VAL A 243 17.15 13.93 -5.07
CA VAL A 243 17.67 13.32 -3.84
C VAL A 243 19.18 13.59 -3.74
N PRO A 244 19.64 14.38 -2.75
CA PRO A 244 21.07 14.61 -2.56
C PRO A 244 21.76 13.32 -2.10
N PRO A 245 22.98 13.00 -2.59
CA PRO A 245 23.71 11.80 -2.19
C PRO A 245 23.98 11.69 -0.68
N GLN A 246 23.91 12.81 0.06
CA GLN A 246 24.11 12.83 1.50
C GLN A 246 22.89 12.32 2.30
N HIS A 247 21.73 12.16 1.67
CA HIS A 247 20.56 11.56 2.31
C HIS A 247 20.58 10.05 2.14
N GLN A 248 21.08 9.35 3.16
CA GLN A 248 21.25 7.89 3.15
C GLN A 248 20.05 7.15 3.75
N TRP A 249 19.17 7.88 4.44
CA TRP A 249 17.99 7.33 5.11
C TRP A 249 16.74 7.73 4.34
N PHE A 250 15.91 6.74 4.00
CA PHE A 250 14.61 6.97 3.37
C PHE A 250 13.47 6.29 4.13
N SER A 251 12.30 6.93 4.13
CA SER A 251 11.05 6.30 4.56
C SER A 251 9.99 6.57 3.51
N VAL A 252 9.19 5.55 3.18
CA VAL A 252 8.14 5.62 2.18
C VAL A 252 6.79 5.57 2.87
N VAL A 253 5.95 6.57 2.63
CA VAL A 253 4.56 6.62 3.14
C VAL A 253 3.62 6.55 1.94
N ASP A 254 2.73 5.57 1.95
CA ASP A 254 1.69 5.38 0.94
C ASP A 254 0.33 5.80 1.52
N LEU A 255 -0.34 6.76 0.88
CA LEU A 255 -1.64 7.25 1.30
C LEU A 255 -2.76 6.35 0.80
N LYS A 256 -3.29 5.53 1.72
CA LYS A 256 -4.44 4.67 1.44
C LYS A 256 -5.66 5.48 0.98
N ASP A 257 -6.26 5.05 -0.13
CA ASP A 257 -7.47 5.64 -0.71
C ASP A 257 -7.36 7.16 -1.00
N ALA A 258 -6.14 7.62 -1.33
CA ALA A 258 -5.76 9.02 -1.56
C ALA A 258 -6.81 9.88 -2.27
N PHE A 259 -7.35 9.44 -3.41
CA PHE A 259 -8.32 10.25 -4.17
C PHE A 259 -9.62 10.51 -3.41
N TRP A 260 -10.08 9.55 -2.59
CA TRP A 260 -11.26 9.75 -1.75
C TRP A 260 -11.02 10.73 -0.61
N ALA A 261 -9.78 11.14 -0.37
CA ALA A 261 -9.50 12.22 0.56
C ALA A 261 -9.82 13.60 -0.06
N CYS A 262 -9.92 13.74 -1.38
CA CYS A 262 -10.29 15.00 -2.04
C CYS A 262 -11.82 15.11 -2.19
N PRO A 263 -12.49 16.09 -1.55
CA PRO A 263 -13.90 16.34 -1.77
C PRO A 263 -14.17 16.88 -3.18
N LEU A 264 -15.28 16.47 -3.80
CA LEU A 264 -15.78 17.04 -5.05
C LEU A 264 -16.78 18.17 -4.78
N ALA A 265 -16.66 19.25 -5.54
CA ALA A 265 -17.63 20.34 -5.57
C ALA A 265 -18.99 19.80 -6.02
N LYS A 266 -20.08 20.31 -5.42
CA LYS A 266 -21.44 19.73 -5.58
C LYS A 266 -21.90 19.72 -7.03
N GLU A 267 -21.60 20.80 -7.74
CA GLU A 267 -21.89 21.01 -9.16
C GLU A 267 -21.19 20.00 -10.08
N SER A 268 -20.07 19.42 -9.65
CA SER A 268 -19.32 18.44 -10.45
C SER A 268 -19.69 16.98 -10.18
N ARG A 269 -20.45 16.70 -9.11
CA ARG A 269 -20.72 15.32 -8.67
C ARG A 269 -21.57 14.54 -9.67
N ASP A 270 -22.52 15.21 -10.30
CA ASP A 270 -23.46 14.58 -11.23
C ASP A 270 -22.78 13.96 -12.46
N ILE A 271 -21.62 14.48 -12.85
CA ILE A 271 -20.80 13.96 -13.96
C ILE A 271 -20.41 12.50 -13.72
N PHE A 272 -20.23 12.11 -12.45
CA PHE A 272 -19.73 10.80 -12.06
C PHE A 272 -20.83 9.85 -11.57
N ALA A 273 -22.08 10.10 -11.94
CA ALA A 273 -23.19 9.23 -11.56
C ALA A 273 -23.16 7.87 -12.28
N PHE A 274 -23.68 6.84 -11.61
CA PHE A 274 -23.88 5.49 -12.12
C PHE A 274 -25.12 4.83 -11.53
N GLU A 275 -25.65 3.83 -12.24
CA GLU A 275 -26.79 3.04 -11.81
C GLU A 275 -26.35 1.91 -10.86
N TRP A 276 -27.11 1.71 -9.79
CA TRP A 276 -26.95 0.61 -8.85
C TRP A 276 -28.29 -0.09 -8.62
N GLU A 277 -28.30 -1.41 -8.75
CA GLU A 277 -29.42 -2.27 -8.40
C GLU A 277 -28.99 -3.17 -7.22
N ASP A 278 -29.71 -3.08 -6.10
CA ASP A 278 -29.42 -3.94 -4.96
C ASP A 278 -29.86 -5.38 -5.26
N PRO A 279 -28.95 -6.36 -5.27
CA PRO A 279 -29.26 -7.74 -5.66
C PRO A 279 -30.23 -8.46 -4.70
N LYS A 280 -30.40 -7.99 -3.45
CA LYS A 280 -31.36 -8.61 -2.53
C LYS A 280 -32.74 -7.97 -2.55
N THR A 281 -32.81 -6.66 -2.80
CA THR A 281 -34.09 -5.92 -2.75
C THR A 281 -34.66 -5.61 -4.14
N GLY A 282 -33.86 -5.72 -5.20
CA GLY A 282 -34.23 -5.31 -6.56
C GLY A 282 -34.39 -3.79 -6.71
N LYS A 283 -34.04 -3.00 -5.69
CA LYS A 283 -34.19 -1.56 -5.72
C LYS A 283 -33.14 -0.95 -6.64
N LYS A 284 -33.60 -0.28 -7.70
CA LYS A 284 -32.78 0.52 -8.60
C LYS A 284 -32.67 1.96 -8.12
N GLN A 285 -31.47 2.51 -8.19
CA GLN A 285 -31.20 3.92 -7.91
C GLN A 285 -29.95 4.39 -8.67
N GLN A 286 -29.79 5.70 -8.81
CA GLN A 286 -28.51 6.28 -9.18
C GLN A 286 -27.73 6.70 -7.95
N LEU A 287 -26.42 6.46 -7.98
CA LEU A 287 -25.46 6.92 -7.01
C LEU A 287 -24.45 7.82 -7.71
N ARG A 288 -23.89 8.79 -6.99
CA ARG A 288 -22.78 9.62 -7.46
C ARG A 288 -21.70 9.76 -6.41
N TRP A 289 -20.50 10.06 -6.85
CA TRP A 289 -19.37 10.29 -5.96
C TRP A 289 -19.42 11.68 -5.32
N THR A 290 -19.11 11.74 -4.03
CA THR A 290 -18.95 13.01 -3.28
C THR A 290 -17.48 13.44 -3.19
N LYS A 291 -16.57 12.55 -3.56
CA LYS A 291 -15.12 12.66 -3.52
C LYS A 291 -14.54 12.22 -4.87
N LEU A 292 -13.28 12.57 -5.13
CA LEU A 292 -12.65 12.33 -6.42
C LEU A 292 -12.61 10.82 -6.76
N PRO A 293 -13.21 10.36 -7.87
CA PRO A 293 -13.33 8.93 -8.16
C PRO A 293 -12.03 8.35 -8.72
N GLN A 294 -11.89 7.03 -8.56
CA GLN A 294 -10.86 6.24 -9.23
C GLN A 294 -11.25 6.01 -10.70
N GLY A 295 -10.28 6.12 -11.61
CA GLY A 295 -10.50 5.98 -13.06
C GLY A 295 -10.75 7.30 -13.81
N PHE A 296 -10.88 8.42 -13.08
CA PHE A 296 -10.91 9.75 -13.68
C PHE A 296 -9.48 10.23 -14.00
N THR A 297 -9.25 10.70 -15.22
CA THR A 297 -7.90 10.99 -15.73
C THR A 297 -7.19 12.12 -14.99
N GLU A 298 -7.93 13.11 -14.50
CA GLU A 298 -7.33 14.23 -13.76
C GLU A 298 -7.13 13.93 -12.27
N SER A 299 -7.62 12.78 -11.76
CA SER A 299 -7.50 12.46 -10.32
C SER A 299 -6.08 12.53 -9.78
N PRO A 300 -5.05 11.96 -10.45
CA PRO A 300 -3.67 12.04 -9.97
C PRO A 300 -3.13 13.48 -9.94
N ASN A 301 -3.45 14.29 -10.95
CA ASN A 301 -2.98 15.68 -11.05
C ASN A 301 -3.63 16.56 -9.98
N LEU A 302 -4.95 16.43 -9.81
CA LEU A 302 -5.74 17.16 -8.82
C LEU A 302 -5.31 16.83 -7.39
N PHE A 303 -5.16 15.54 -7.10
CA PHE A 303 -4.65 15.09 -5.80
C PHE A 303 -3.22 15.57 -5.56
N GLY A 304 -2.33 15.42 -6.55
CA GLY A 304 -0.94 15.85 -6.47
C GLY A 304 -0.80 17.33 -6.11
N GLN A 305 -1.53 18.21 -6.82
CA GLN A 305 -1.52 19.65 -6.56
C GLN A 305 -2.12 20.02 -5.20
N ALA A 306 -3.22 19.38 -4.79
CA ALA A 306 -3.83 19.62 -3.49
C ALA A 306 -2.85 19.27 -2.36
N LEU A 307 -2.20 18.12 -2.50
CA LEU A 307 -1.25 17.63 -1.52
C LEU A 307 0.05 18.44 -1.49
N GLU A 308 0.53 18.90 -2.65
CA GLU A 308 1.70 19.80 -2.74
C GLU A 308 1.43 21.10 -1.97
N LYS A 309 0.24 21.71 -2.12
CA LYS A 309 -0.14 22.91 -1.35
C LYS A 309 -0.15 22.67 0.16
N ILE A 310 -0.65 21.51 0.61
CA ILE A 310 -0.64 21.13 2.03
C ILE A 310 0.80 20.98 2.52
N LEU A 311 1.66 20.32 1.75
CA LEU A 311 3.06 20.13 2.11
C LEU A 311 3.88 21.43 2.08
N GLN A 312 3.57 22.39 1.21
CA GLN A 312 4.22 23.70 1.20
C GLN A 312 4.00 24.47 2.51
N ALA A 313 2.88 24.25 3.19
CA ALA A 313 2.62 24.80 4.51
C ALA A 313 3.38 24.07 5.64
N PHE A 314 3.98 22.90 5.34
CA PHE A 314 4.70 22.09 6.32
C PHE A 314 6.19 22.49 6.36
N SER A 315 6.63 22.97 7.52
CA SER A 315 8.05 23.30 7.73
C SER A 315 8.87 22.05 8.06
N THR A 316 9.73 21.62 7.14
CA THR A 316 10.67 20.53 7.42
C THR A 316 11.94 21.03 8.09
N PRO A 317 12.53 20.25 9.02
CA PRO A 317 13.87 20.54 9.54
C PRO A 317 14.92 20.59 8.41
N PRO A 318 16.01 21.38 8.53
CA PRO A 318 17.02 21.55 7.46
C PRO A 318 17.76 20.27 7.00
N ARG A 319 17.58 19.16 7.72
CA ARG A 319 18.20 17.85 7.46
C ARG A 319 17.22 16.84 6.85
N ILE A 320 15.97 17.26 6.62
CA ILE A 320 14.88 16.44 6.12
C ILE A 320 14.35 17.04 4.82
N GLN A 321 14.30 16.22 3.79
CA GLN A 321 13.65 16.56 2.52
C GLN A 321 12.47 15.62 2.31
N ILE A 322 11.33 16.18 1.90
CA ILE A 322 10.15 15.42 1.47
C ILE A 322 10.10 15.45 -0.05
N ILE A 323 9.96 14.28 -0.68
CA ILE A 323 9.69 14.15 -2.10
C ILE A 323 8.32 13.50 -2.26
N GLN A 324 7.43 14.16 -3.00
CA GLN A 324 6.09 13.65 -3.28
C GLN A 324 6.00 13.10 -4.70
N TYR A 325 5.43 11.91 -4.84
CA TYR A 325 4.96 11.36 -6.10
C TYR A 325 3.53 10.86 -5.94
N VAL A 326 2.55 11.67 -6.39
CA VAL A 326 1.11 11.38 -6.26
C VAL A 326 0.75 11.07 -4.80
N ASP A 327 0.48 9.81 -4.47
CA ASP A 327 0.08 9.25 -3.17
C ASP A 327 1.23 8.72 -2.33
N ILE A 328 2.45 8.76 -2.86
CA ILE A 328 3.67 8.31 -2.19
C ILE A 328 4.53 9.49 -1.75
N PHE A 329 4.99 9.47 -0.50
CA PHE A 329 6.05 10.37 -0.03
C PHE A 329 7.34 9.62 0.30
N TYR A 330 8.46 10.25 -0.02
CA TYR A 330 9.78 9.88 0.48
C TYR A 330 10.23 10.92 1.50
N TYR A 331 10.51 10.47 2.71
CA TYR A 331 11.27 11.24 3.70
C TYR A 331 12.74 10.91 3.57
N LEU A 332 13.61 11.90 3.46
CA LEU A 332 15.04 11.74 3.25
C LEU A 332 15.83 12.41 4.37
N GLY A 333 16.79 11.70 4.99
CA GLY A 333 17.58 12.19 6.13
C GLY A 333 19.10 12.03 5.96
N LYS A 334 19.88 13.03 6.40
CA LYS A 334 21.37 13.01 6.41
C LYS A 334 22.01 12.16 7.52
N MET A 335 21.26 11.83 8.57
CA MET A 335 21.66 10.95 9.68
C MET A 335 20.47 10.08 10.06
N ASN A 336 20.73 8.99 10.81
CA ASN A 336 19.72 8.21 11.51
C ASN A 336 19.02 9.12 12.53
N LEU A 337 18.08 9.93 12.04
CA LEU A 337 17.26 10.83 12.82
C LEU A 337 16.29 9.92 13.56
N LYS A 338 16.56 9.70 14.85
CA LYS A 338 15.47 9.48 15.81
C LYS A 338 14.36 10.45 15.44
N LEU A 339 13.17 9.93 15.20
CA LEU A 339 11.92 10.68 14.93
C LEU A 339 11.48 11.52 16.16
N GLU A 340 12.43 12.08 16.92
CA GLU A 340 12.18 12.77 18.19
C GLU A 340 11.59 14.17 18.03
N LYS A 341 11.41 14.70 16.81
CA LYS A 341 10.90 16.07 16.61
C LYS A 341 10.08 16.28 15.34
N LEU A 342 9.04 15.48 15.14
CA LEU A 342 7.90 15.87 14.29
C LEU A 342 6.63 15.69 15.14
N GLN A 343 6.36 16.68 15.99
CA GLN A 343 5.10 16.86 16.71
C GLN A 343 4.17 17.77 15.91
#